data_AF-A0A7J2ISQ8-F1
#
_entry.id   AF-A0A7J2ISQ8-F1
#
_cell.length_a   1.000
_cell.length_b   1.000
_cell.length_c   1.000
_cell.angle_alpha   90.00
_cell.angle_beta   90.00
_cell.angle_gamma   90.00
#
_symmetry.space_group_name_H-M   'P 1'
#
loop_
_entity.id
_entity.type
_entity.pdbx_description
1 polymer ?
#
loop_
_entity_poly.entity_id
_entity_poly.type
_entity_poly.pdbx_seq_one_letter_code
_entity_poly.pdbx_strand_id
1 'polypeptide(L)' 'PYKNLKKAYATINREFYPIDLRTADYSELLKVPGIGPRTAKRIIWIRENGRLNIEELAKYTGLKRLKEILKYAVL' A
#
# COMPACT_ATOMS: atom_id res chain seq x y z
N PRO A 1 11.76 -20.19 -1.77
CA PRO A 1 10.35 -20.28 -1.29
C PRO A 1 9.89 -19.20 -0.28
N TYR A 2 10.67 -18.14 -0.02
CA TYR A 2 10.28 -17.00 0.85
C TYR A 2 9.77 -15.77 0.06
N LYS A 3 8.96 -15.99 -0.98
CA LYS A 3 8.72 -14.99 -2.05
C LYS A 3 7.89 -13.75 -1.66
N ASN A 4 7.50 -13.57 -0.39
CA ASN A 4 7.23 -12.24 0.23
C ASN A 4 6.71 -12.43 1.67
N LEU A 5 7.54 -12.14 2.68
CA LEU A 5 7.13 -12.16 4.10
C LEU A 5 5.89 -11.30 4.37
N LYS A 6 5.77 -10.15 3.68
CA LYS A 6 4.58 -9.27 3.78
C LYS A 6 3.31 -9.92 3.23
N LYS A 7 3.40 -10.71 2.15
CA LYS A 7 2.23 -11.40 1.59
C LYS A 7 1.77 -12.53 2.51
N ALA A 8 2.71 -13.29 3.06
CA ALA A 8 2.41 -14.31 4.05
C ALA A 8 1.73 -13.68 5.28
N TYR A 9 2.30 -12.59 5.80
CA TYR A 9 1.70 -11.81 6.89
C TYR A 9 0.28 -11.36 6.55
N ALA A 10 0.06 -10.75 5.38
CA ALA A 10 -1.26 -10.27 4.96
C ALA A 10 -2.27 -11.40 4.75
N THR A 11 -1.81 -12.58 4.35
CA THR A 11 -2.65 -13.77 4.15
C THR A 11 -3.07 -14.40 5.48
N ILE A 12 -2.21 -14.33 6.50
CA ILE A 12 -2.51 -14.82 7.85
C ILE A 12 -3.41 -13.82 8.58
N ASN A 13 -3.07 -12.53 8.51
CA ASN A 13 -3.68 -11.44 9.27
C ASN A 13 -4.79 -10.72 8.47
N ARG A 14 -5.67 -11.48 7.80
CA ARG A 14 -6.67 -10.90 6.86
C ARG A 14 -7.63 -9.91 7.52
N GLU A 15 -7.87 -10.05 8.83
CA GLU A 15 -8.71 -9.13 9.62
C GLU A 15 -8.23 -7.67 9.58
N PHE A 16 -6.93 -7.45 9.37
CA PHE A 16 -6.34 -6.11 9.26
C PHE A 16 -6.31 -5.57 7.82
N TYR A 17 -6.89 -6.29 6.85
CA TYR A 17 -6.92 -5.91 5.44
C TYR A 17 -8.38 -5.90 4.92
N PRO A 18 -8.73 -5.02 3.98
CA PRO A 18 -7.83 -4.08 3.29
C PRO A 18 -7.47 -2.86 4.14
N ILE A 19 -6.24 -2.37 3.96
CA ILE A 19 -5.77 -1.14 4.59
C ILE A 19 -6.20 0.06 3.75
N ASP A 20 -6.84 1.06 4.36
CA ASP A 20 -7.23 2.29 3.68
C ASP A 20 -6.03 3.21 3.48
N LEU A 21 -5.58 3.36 2.23
CA LEU A 21 -4.43 4.17 1.87
C LEU A 21 -4.66 5.67 2.02
N ARG A 22 -5.87 6.16 2.27
CA ARG A 22 -6.13 7.58 2.58
C ARG A 22 -5.99 7.88 4.08
N THR A 23 -6.23 6.91 4.96
CA THR A 23 -6.28 7.13 6.41
C THR A 23 -5.19 6.38 7.19
N ALA A 24 -4.70 5.25 6.70
CA ALA A 24 -3.77 4.37 7.40
C ALA A 24 -2.46 5.05 7.82
N ASP A 25 -1.93 4.68 8.98
CA ASP A 25 -0.65 5.22 9.47
C ASP A 25 0.54 4.74 8.62
N TYR A 26 1.68 5.42 8.72
CA TYR A 26 2.94 4.99 8.10
C TYR A 26 3.27 3.52 8.35
N SER A 27 3.07 3.05 9.58
CA SER A 27 3.36 1.68 9.99
C SER A 27 2.44 0.66 9.32
N GLU A 28 1.18 1.04 9.10
CA GLU A 28 0.19 0.21 8.42
C GLU A 28 0.45 0.15 6.91
N LEU A 29 0.79 1.28 6.30
CA LEU A 29 1.22 1.34 4.90
C LEU A 29 2.39 0.40 4.63
N LEU A 30 3.34 0.29 5.56
CA LEU A 30 4.47 -0.65 5.45
C LEU A 30 4.06 -2.12 5.48
N LYS A 31 2.91 -2.48 6.05
CA LYS A 31 2.40 -3.86 6.08
C LYS A 31 1.80 -4.26 4.73
N VAL A 32 1.46 -3.32 3.86
CA VAL A 32 0.89 -3.61 2.54
C VAL A 32 1.96 -4.18 1.59
N PRO A 33 1.76 -5.37 1.02
CA PRO A 33 2.65 -5.91 -0.01
C PRO A 33 2.75 -4.97 -1.21
N GLY A 34 3.97 -4.68 -1.65
CA GLY A 34 4.23 -3.72 -2.73
C GLY A 34 4.44 -2.27 -2.25
N ILE A 35 4.16 -1.96 -0.98
CA ILE A 35 4.49 -0.66 -0.37
C ILE A 35 5.79 -0.79 0.46
N GLY A 36 6.77 0.05 0.09
CA GLY A 36 8.01 0.23 0.83
C GLY A 36 8.03 1.58 1.56
N PRO A 37 9.08 1.85 2.36
CA PRO A 37 9.20 3.08 3.14
C PRO A 37 9.17 4.36 2.28
N ARG A 38 9.76 4.33 1.09
CA ARG A 38 9.69 5.45 0.13
C ARG A 38 8.28 5.70 -0.36
N THR A 39 7.58 4.64 -0.77
CA THR A 39 6.19 4.72 -1.24
C THR A 39 5.24 5.17 -0.13
N ALA A 40 5.41 4.65 1.10
CA ALA A 40 4.61 5.03 2.25
C ALA A 40 4.77 6.54 2.58
N LYS A 41 6.00 7.06 2.63
CA LYS A 41 6.25 8.50 2.81
C LYS A 41 5.60 9.33 1.69
N ARG A 42 5.66 8.83 0.45
CA ARG A 42 5.05 9.51 -0.70
C ARG A 42 3.53 9.54 -0.61
N ILE A 43 2.90 8.43 -0.20
CA ILE A 43 1.45 8.36 0.03
C ILE A 43 1.03 9.41 1.05
N ILE A 44 1.72 9.48 2.19
CA ILE A 44 1.45 10.50 3.22
C ILE A 44 1.62 11.91 2.64
N TRP A 45 2.71 12.16 1.92
CA TRP A 45 2.93 13.46 1.28
C TRP A 45 1.80 13.84 0.29
N ILE A 46 1.28 12.88 -0.50
CA ILE A 46 0.16 13.11 -1.41
C ILE A 46 -1.13 13.42 -0.64
N ARG A 47 -1.39 12.74 0.49
CA ARG A 47 -2.57 13.02 1.33
C ARG A 47 -2.56 14.46 1.85
N GLU A 48 -1.40 14.93 2.27
CA GLU A 48 -1.22 16.29 2.81
C GLU A 48 -1.34 17.37 1.73
N ASN A 49 -0.91 17.07 0.50
CA ASN A 49 -0.83 18.06 -0.59
C ASN A 49 -1.96 17.92 -1.63
N GLY A 50 -2.84 16.93 -1.49
CA GLY A 50 -3.85 16.63 -2.50
C GLY A 50 -4.69 15.40 -2.19
N ARG A 51 -5.23 14.77 -3.25
CA ARG A 51 -6.05 13.56 -3.14
C ARG A 51 -5.29 12.35 -3.66
N LEU A 52 -5.19 11.31 -2.83
CA LEU A 52 -4.61 10.04 -3.23
C LEU A 52 -5.61 9.26 -4.09
N ASN A 53 -5.34 9.18 -5.39
CA ASN A 53 -6.14 8.44 -6.37
C ASN A 53 -5.33 7.30 -7.00
N ILE A 54 -6.04 6.39 -7.70
CA ILE A 54 -5.43 5.24 -8.38
C ILE A 54 -4.37 5.71 -9.38
N GLU A 55 -4.63 6.79 -10.12
CA GLU A 55 -3.73 7.34 -11.13
C GLU A 55 -2.41 7.83 -10.53
N GLU A 56 -2.47 8.60 -9.44
CA GLU A 56 -1.27 9.04 -8.73
C GLU A 56 -0.50 7.85 -8.18
N LEU A 57 -1.18 6.89 -7.56
CA LEU A 57 -0.53 5.68 -7.05
C LEU A 57 0.13 4.86 -8.18
N ALA A 58 -0.52 4.76 -9.35
CA ALA A 58 -0.02 4.08 -10.53
C ALA A 58 1.27 4.74 -11.06
N LYS A 59 1.29 6.08 -11.10
CA LYS A 59 2.41 6.89 -11.56
C LYS A 59 3.68 6.64 -10.74
N TYR A 60 3.55 6.44 -9.43
CA TYR A 60 4.70 6.23 -8.54
C TYR A 60 5.11 4.76 -8.37
N THR A 61 4.16 3.83 -8.39
CA THR A 61 4.44 2.41 -8.10
C THR A 61 4.62 1.56 -9.36
N GLY A 62 4.04 2.01 -10.48
CA GLY A 62 3.92 1.27 -11.72
C GLY A 62 2.77 0.25 -11.70
N LEU A 63 2.19 -0.01 -12.87
CA LEU A 63 0.98 -0.84 -13.03
C LEU A 63 1.08 -2.24 -12.40
N LYS A 64 2.27 -2.86 -12.44
CA LYS A 64 2.48 -4.19 -11.87
C LYS A 64 2.40 -4.21 -10.33
N ARG A 65 2.96 -3.19 -9.66
CA ARG A 65 2.90 -3.08 -8.19
C ARG A 65 1.55 -2.55 -7.74
N LEU A 66 0.95 -1.62 -8.48
CA LEU A 66 -0.40 -1.14 -8.21
C LEU A 66 -1.39 -2.30 -8.08
N LYS A 67 -1.40 -3.22 -9.05
CA LYS A 67 -2.25 -4.42 -9.01
C LYS A 67 -2.00 -5.31 -7.79
N GLU A 68 -0.78 -5.29 -7.24
CA GLU A 68 -0.46 -6.04 -6.03
C GLU A 68 -0.96 -5.32 -4.78
N ILE A 69 -0.77 -4.00 -4.70
CA ILE A 69 -1.21 -3.15 -3.60
C ILE A 69 -2.73 -3.19 -3.46
N LEU A 70 -3.46 -3.05 -4.58
CA LEU A 70 -4.93 -3.03 -4.60
C LEU A 70 -5.58 -4.36 -4.14
N LYS A 71 -4.81 -5.46 -4.03
CA LYS A 71 -5.32 -6.71 -3.43
C LYS A 71 -5.43 -6.65 -1.91
N TYR A 72 -4.70 -5.74 -1.29
CA TYR A 72 -4.56 -5.62 0.16
C TYR A 72 -4.93 -4.22 0.65
N ALA A 73 -5.29 -3.30 -0.24
CA ALA A 73 -5.51 -1.92 0.13
C ALA A 73 -6.64 -1.30 -0.68
N VAL A 74 -7.36 -0.40 -0.04
CA VAL A 74 -8.38 0.43 -0.66
C VAL A 74 -7.89 1.87 -0.72
N LEU A 75 -8.34 2.59 -1.74
CA LEU A 75 -8.21 4.03 -1.79
C LEU A 75 -9.46 4.57 -1.17
#